data_AF-A0A8T4RPY2-F1
#
_entry.id   AF-A0A8T4RPY2-F1
#
_cell.length_a   1.000
_cell.length_b   1.000
_cell.length_c   1.000
_cell.angle_alpha   90.00
_cell.angle_beta   90.00
_cell.angle_gamma   90.00
#
_symmetry.space_group_name_H-M   'P 1'
#
loop_
_entity.id
_entity.type
_entity.pdbx_description
1 polymer ?
#
loop_
_entity_poly.entity_id
_entity_poly.type
_entity_poly.pdbx_seq_one_letter_code
_entity_poly.pdbx_strand_id
1 'polypeptide(L)'
;MDVLFFLNGASFAAVAGLSFYSFYSLYSRGSAEFKMSRALAVMGIFYFLMGVINFLWAFGILAPSGSDFALMNLVLSVVTSVIIIYISYKIAAKKNLIYLLFLFMAAIFAVNFSIKSFFIFSMAISSLLLVIAFVDLAFYSNYHLRRAGFFGLFYAGMLMLYIALSYTLFESFRLLWLLPNIAMFLVVRSFYLDVSNLGIHSLDLKIRKSSSTLHLVTLFFRFAIFLVSVMGFMVLSTIALHEFGHAIAAQYYGCEHTKAVIYDVLGSPHTEIICSSYYNDMVITLGGLMATFVVGAVFLIAGSEFTTLLSIIIFGLSLLISYGDLSELGISGNILAALMILSLIVISFGIIRLSVYHLRHDLLMGKPLNKGLQDAYHGLHSVKKIVKDEYLAFEKDGKNA
;
A
#
# COMPACT_ATOMS: atom_id res chain seq x y z
N MET A 1 -27.42 13.37 29.41
CA MET A 1 -26.55 14.00 28.40
C MET A 1 -25.24 13.24 28.38
N ASP A 2 -24.86 12.67 27.24
CA ASP A 2 -23.58 11.97 27.11
C ASP A 2 -22.47 13.00 26.78
N VAL A 3 -21.57 13.22 27.74
CA VAL A 3 -20.50 14.22 27.65
C VAL A 3 -19.57 13.93 26.47
N LEU A 4 -19.35 12.66 26.13
CA LEU A 4 -18.43 12.28 25.07
C LEU A 4 -18.97 12.65 23.69
N PHE A 5 -20.25 12.37 23.43
CA PHE A 5 -20.88 12.81 22.19
C PHE A 5 -20.93 14.32 22.08
N PHE A 6 -21.11 15.03 23.20
CA PHE A 6 -21.05 16.49 23.19
C PHE A 6 -19.66 17.01 22.79
N LEU A 7 -18.60 16.46 23.39
CA LEU A 7 -17.21 16.83 23.07
C LEU A 7 -16.84 16.49 21.61
N ASN A 8 -17.25 15.32 21.13
CA ASN A 8 -17.06 14.94 19.73
C ASN A 8 -17.81 15.92 18.80
N GLY A 9 -19.08 16.22 19.09
CA GLY A 9 -19.89 17.19 18.36
C GLY A 9 -19.24 18.57 18.30
N ALA A 10 -18.74 19.07 19.43
CA ALA A 10 -18.02 20.34 19.52
C ALA A 10 -16.73 20.33 18.68
N SER A 11 -15.97 19.23 18.69
CA SER A 11 -14.75 19.10 17.89
C SER A 11 -15.03 19.09 16.38
N PHE A 12 -16.07 18.39 15.94
CA PHE A 12 -16.53 18.41 14.55
C PHE A 12 -16.98 19.82 14.14
N ALA A 13 -17.76 20.48 14.99
CA ALA A 13 -18.21 21.86 14.77
C ALA A 13 -17.03 22.85 14.69
N ALA A 14 -15.97 22.65 15.48
CA ALA A 14 -14.77 23.48 15.43
C ALA A 14 -14.03 23.34 14.09
N VAL A 15 -13.86 22.12 13.57
CA VAL A 15 -13.28 21.89 12.24
C VAL A 15 -14.15 22.51 11.15
N ALA A 16 -15.48 22.37 11.26
CA ALA A 16 -16.42 22.98 10.32
C ALA A 16 -16.35 24.51 10.32
N GLY A 17 -16.39 25.13 11.50
CA GLY A 17 -16.29 26.59 11.65
C GLY A 17 -15.00 27.15 11.07
N LEU A 18 -13.87 26.50 11.34
CA LEU A 18 -12.58 26.90 10.78
C LEU A 18 -12.54 26.72 9.25
N SER A 19 -13.16 25.65 8.73
CA SER A 19 -13.24 25.41 7.28
C SER A 19 -14.08 26.48 6.57
N PHE A 20 -15.22 26.87 7.15
CA PHE A 20 -16.04 27.97 6.63
C PHE A 20 -15.37 29.33 6.75
N TYR A 21 -14.67 29.60 7.86
CA TYR A 21 -13.86 30.80 8.01
C TYR A 21 -12.76 30.87 6.94
N SER A 22 -12.06 29.77 6.72
CA SER A 22 -11.03 29.66 5.68
C SER A 22 -11.63 29.88 4.29
N PHE A 23 -12.82 29.35 4.02
CA PHE A 23 -13.56 29.61 2.79
C PHE A 23 -13.82 31.11 2.59
N TYR A 24 -14.45 31.75 3.58
CA TYR A 24 -14.81 33.16 3.53
C TYR A 24 -13.59 34.07 3.34
N SER A 25 -12.52 33.84 4.10
CA SER A 25 -11.29 34.65 4.06
C SER A 25 -10.53 34.51 2.72
N LEU A 26 -10.55 33.33 2.10
CA LEU A 26 -9.85 33.05 0.84
C LEU A 26 -10.70 33.25 -0.41
N TYR A 27 -12.02 33.38 -0.29
CA TYR A 27 -12.96 33.51 -1.41
C TYR A 27 -12.62 34.69 -2.35
N SER A 28 -12.17 35.81 -1.80
CA SER A 28 -11.90 37.04 -2.55
C SER A 28 -10.49 37.11 -3.16
N ARG A 29 -9.61 36.13 -2.92
CA ARG A 29 -8.16 36.27 -3.13
C ARG A 29 -7.60 35.72 -4.45
N GLY A 30 -8.42 35.43 -5.46
CA GLY A 30 -7.97 34.95 -6.77
C GLY A 30 -8.56 33.59 -7.16
N SER A 31 -8.33 33.17 -8.39
CA SER A 31 -9.04 32.00 -8.96
C SER A 31 -8.55 30.64 -8.43
N ALA A 32 -7.30 30.53 -7.99
CA ALA A 32 -6.73 29.29 -7.47
C ALA A 32 -7.11 29.10 -5.99
N GLU A 33 -6.93 30.15 -5.19
CA GLU A 33 -7.34 30.24 -3.79
C GLU A 33 -8.84 29.96 -3.66
N PHE A 34 -9.64 30.50 -4.57
CA PHE A 34 -11.08 30.25 -4.61
C PHE A 34 -11.44 28.77 -4.82
N LYS A 35 -10.72 28.04 -5.68
CA LYS A 35 -10.99 26.61 -5.90
C LYS A 35 -10.66 25.77 -4.68
N MET A 36 -9.56 26.11 -3.98
CA MET A 36 -9.16 25.44 -2.74
C MET A 36 -10.13 25.76 -1.61
N SER A 37 -10.53 27.02 -1.49
CA SER A 37 -11.44 27.49 -0.46
C SER A 37 -12.81 26.78 -0.58
N ARG A 38 -13.32 26.59 -1.81
CA ARG A 38 -14.53 25.79 -2.06
C ARG A 38 -14.40 24.35 -1.57
N ALA A 39 -13.25 23.72 -1.78
CA ALA A 39 -13.01 22.36 -1.31
C ALA A 39 -13.03 22.28 0.23
N LEU A 40 -12.43 23.27 0.91
CA LEU A 40 -12.52 23.40 2.37
C LEU A 40 -13.98 23.64 2.83
N ALA A 41 -14.78 24.43 2.12
CA ALA A 41 -16.19 24.61 2.45
C ALA A 41 -16.98 23.31 2.37
N VAL A 42 -16.76 22.49 1.33
CA VAL A 42 -17.39 21.17 1.20
C VAL A 42 -17.03 20.30 2.39
N MET A 43 -15.74 20.25 2.76
CA MET A 43 -15.30 19.53 3.97
C MET A 43 -16.01 20.06 5.21
N GLY A 44 -16.13 21.38 5.36
CA GLY A 44 -16.86 22.02 6.45
C GLY A 44 -18.31 21.57 6.57
N ILE A 45 -19.01 21.37 5.45
CA ILE A 45 -20.39 20.85 5.43
C ILE A 45 -20.44 19.44 6.03
N PHE A 46 -19.55 18.53 5.61
CA PHE A 46 -19.53 17.17 6.14
C PHE A 46 -19.19 17.14 7.64
N TYR A 47 -18.19 17.91 8.07
CA TYR A 47 -17.86 18.04 9.50
C TYR A 47 -19.03 18.65 10.30
N PHE A 48 -19.75 19.62 9.74
CA PHE A 48 -20.94 20.19 10.39
C PHE A 48 -22.04 19.14 10.57
N LEU A 49 -22.36 18.38 9.53
CA LEU A 49 -23.35 17.29 9.60
C LEU A 49 -22.98 16.25 10.66
N MET A 50 -21.71 15.83 10.71
CA MET A 50 -21.22 14.90 11.74
C MET A 50 -21.32 15.51 13.15
N GLY A 51 -21.07 16.81 13.29
CA GLY A 51 -21.25 17.55 14.54
C GLY A 51 -22.70 17.55 15.01
N VAL A 52 -23.65 17.85 14.12
CA VAL A 52 -25.09 17.83 14.41
C VAL A 52 -25.54 16.45 14.88
N ILE A 53 -25.17 15.38 14.18
CA ILE A 53 -25.53 14.01 14.57
C ILE A 53 -24.98 13.68 15.97
N ASN A 54 -23.73 14.05 16.27
CA ASN A 54 -23.15 13.84 17.59
C ASN A 54 -23.88 14.64 18.69
N PHE A 55 -24.33 15.87 18.41
CA PHE A 55 -25.16 16.59 19.36
C PHE A 55 -26.52 15.93 19.58
N LEU A 56 -27.18 15.43 18.54
CA LEU A 56 -28.44 14.68 18.68
C LEU A 56 -28.27 13.45 19.57
N TRP A 57 -27.15 12.73 19.45
CA TRP A 57 -26.80 11.63 20.35
C TRP A 57 -26.51 12.11 21.77
N ALA A 58 -25.78 13.21 21.94
CA ALA A 58 -25.45 13.77 23.25
C ALA A 58 -26.70 14.13 24.07
N PHE A 59 -27.73 14.65 23.40
CA PHE A 59 -29.02 15.00 24.00
C PHE A 59 -30.01 13.83 24.08
N GLY A 60 -29.65 12.65 23.59
CA GLY A 60 -30.52 11.46 23.63
C GLY A 60 -31.73 11.55 22.68
N ILE A 61 -31.68 12.42 21.68
CA ILE A 61 -32.73 12.54 20.64
C ILE A 61 -32.68 11.33 19.71
N LEU A 62 -31.47 10.82 19.45
CA LEU A 62 -31.21 9.61 18.67
C LEU A 62 -30.39 8.62 19.51
N ALA A 63 -30.65 7.33 19.36
CA ALA A 63 -29.86 6.26 19.98
C ALA A 63 -28.83 5.72 18.96
N PRO A 64 -27.51 5.85 19.21
CA PRO A 64 -26.51 5.41 18.25
C PRO A 64 -26.36 3.88 18.24
N SER A 65 -26.22 3.30 17.04
CA SER A 65 -25.81 1.90 16.86
C SER A 65 -24.33 1.79 16.47
N GLY A 66 -23.71 0.62 16.69
CA GLY A 66 -22.33 0.36 16.29
C GLY A 66 -22.08 0.54 14.78
N SER A 67 -23.06 0.19 13.96
CA SER A 67 -23.03 0.39 12.50
C SER A 67 -23.05 1.86 12.09
N ASP A 68 -23.74 2.72 12.83
CA ASP A 68 -23.81 4.16 12.51
C ASP A 68 -22.43 4.81 12.64
N PHE A 69 -21.66 4.42 13.67
CA PHE A 69 -20.29 4.89 13.83
C PHE A 69 -19.41 4.46 12.65
N ALA A 70 -19.44 3.18 12.30
CA ALA A 70 -18.62 2.67 11.19
C ALA A 70 -18.96 3.38 9.88
N LEU A 71 -20.26 3.60 9.60
CA LEU A 71 -20.72 4.29 8.41
C LEU A 71 -20.30 5.77 8.40
N MET A 72 -20.52 6.51 9.50
CA MET A 72 -20.14 7.92 9.59
C MET A 72 -18.63 8.10 9.42
N ASN A 73 -17.83 7.26 10.05
CA ASN A 73 -16.38 7.31 9.96
C ASN A 73 -15.87 6.95 8.57
N LEU A 74 -16.50 5.97 7.92
CA LEU A 74 -16.23 5.66 6.52
C LEU A 74 -16.50 6.88 5.63
N VAL A 75 -17.70 7.44 5.69
CA VAL A 75 -18.10 8.57 4.85
C VAL A 75 -17.16 9.74 5.06
N LEU A 76 -16.87 10.10 6.31
CA LEU A 76 -15.98 11.20 6.63
C LEU A 76 -14.55 10.94 6.15
N SER A 77 -14.01 9.72 6.35
CA SER A 77 -12.66 9.37 5.93
C SER A 77 -12.50 9.41 4.41
N VAL A 78 -13.46 8.85 3.67
CA VAL A 78 -13.48 8.85 2.20
C VAL A 78 -13.55 10.28 1.68
N VAL A 79 -14.52 11.07 2.15
CA VAL A 79 -14.71 12.45 1.71
C VAL A 79 -13.48 13.31 2.03
N THR A 80 -12.93 13.19 3.24
CA THR A 80 -11.73 13.91 3.65
C THR A 80 -10.54 13.53 2.77
N SER A 81 -10.35 12.25 2.48
CA SER A 81 -9.27 11.77 1.60
C SER A 81 -9.38 12.33 0.19
N VAL A 82 -10.59 12.30 -0.40
CA VAL A 82 -10.87 12.85 -1.73
C VAL A 82 -10.57 14.36 -1.76
N ILE A 83 -11.06 15.11 -0.77
CA ILE A 83 -10.88 16.56 -0.70
C ILE A 83 -9.41 16.93 -0.49
N ILE A 84 -8.71 16.28 0.43
CA ILE A 84 -7.29 16.53 0.70
C ILE A 84 -6.44 16.18 -0.52
N ILE A 85 -6.69 15.04 -1.18
CA ILE A 85 -6.00 14.70 -2.44
C ILE A 85 -6.25 15.77 -3.51
N TYR A 86 -7.50 16.25 -3.65
CA TYR A 86 -7.82 17.30 -4.61
C TYR A 86 -7.10 18.61 -4.28
N ILE A 87 -7.04 19.02 -3.01
CA ILE A 87 -6.30 20.19 -2.54
C ILE A 87 -4.80 20.01 -2.84
N SER A 88 -4.19 18.88 -2.46
CA SER A 88 -2.79 18.56 -2.75
C SER A 88 -2.50 18.55 -4.25
N TYR A 89 -3.40 18.01 -5.07
CA TYR A 89 -3.29 18.04 -6.52
C TYR A 89 -3.28 19.47 -7.06
N LYS A 90 -4.17 20.35 -6.56
CA LYS A 90 -4.21 21.75 -7.01
C LYS A 90 -2.97 22.54 -6.58
N ILE A 91 -2.44 22.27 -5.39
CA ILE A 91 -1.22 22.91 -4.88
C ILE A 91 0.02 22.43 -5.64
N ALA A 92 0.16 21.11 -5.79
CA ALA A 92 1.38 20.49 -6.33
C ALA A 92 1.36 20.32 -7.86
N ALA A 93 0.20 20.52 -8.51
CA ALA A 93 -0.04 20.32 -9.92
C ALA A 93 0.32 18.91 -10.45
N LYS A 94 0.31 17.88 -9.59
CA LYS A 94 0.74 16.51 -9.96
C LYS A 94 -0.40 15.60 -10.38
N LYS A 95 -0.48 15.30 -11.67
CA LYS A 95 -1.50 14.39 -12.24
C LYS A 95 -1.54 13.01 -11.57
N ASN A 96 -0.41 12.51 -11.04
CA ASN A 96 -0.33 11.22 -10.35
C ASN A 96 -1.31 11.07 -9.17
N LEU A 97 -1.60 12.16 -8.47
CA LEU A 97 -2.56 12.15 -7.36
C LEU A 97 -4.00 11.87 -7.83
N ILE A 98 -4.37 12.28 -9.05
CA ILE A 98 -5.68 11.96 -9.64
C ILE A 98 -5.75 10.48 -10.03
N TYR A 99 -4.69 9.93 -10.61
CA TYR A 99 -4.66 8.49 -10.94
C TYR A 99 -4.79 7.63 -9.69
N LEU A 100 -4.13 8.03 -8.60
CA LEU A 100 -4.26 7.38 -7.30
C LEU A 100 -5.70 7.46 -6.76
N LEU A 101 -6.37 8.61 -6.92
CA LEU A 101 -7.78 8.77 -6.54
C LEU A 101 -8.70 7.85 -7.36
N PHE A 102 -8.47 7.71 -8.65
CA PHE A 102 -9.26 6.81 -9.50
C PHE A 102 -9.05 5.34 -9.11
N LEU A 103 -7.80 4.94 -8.87
CA LEU A 103 -7.46 3.60 -8.38
C LEU A 103 -8.13 3.31 -7.03
N PHE A 104 -8.18 4.29 -6.14
CA PHE A 104 -8.89 4.19 -4.87
C PHE A 104 -10.39 3.95 -5.04
N MET A 105 -11.05 4.73 -5.90
CA MET A 105 -12.47 4.53 -6.16
C MET A 105 -12.73 3.13 -6.73
N ALA A 106 -11.89 2.68 -7.67
CA ALA A 106 -11.97 1.32 -8.20
C ALA A 106 -11.76 0.26 -7.11
N ALA A 107 -10.79 0.45 -6.21
CA ALA A 107 -10.49 -0.48 -5.11
C ALA A 107 -11.64 -0.57 -4.09
N ILE A 108 -12.34 0.53 -3.80
CA ILE A 108 -13.53 0.48 -2.94
C ILE A 108 -14.62 -0.39 -3.59
N PHE A 109 -14.87 -0.23 -4.90
CA PHE A 109 -15.94 -0.96 -5.58
C PHE A 109 -15.59 -2.41 -5.96
N ALA A 110 -14.31 -2.73 -6.13
CA ALA A 110 -13.87 -4.05 -6.56
C ALA A 110 -13.91 -5.12 -5.46
N VAL A 111 -14.18 -4.72 -4.22
CA VAL A 111 -13.96 -5.56 -3.05
C VAL A 111 -15.26 -6.16 -2.55
N ASN A 112 -15.41 -7.48 -2.78
CA ASN A 112 -16.55 -8.27 -2.32
C ASN A 112 -16.30 -8.77 -0.89
N PHE A 113 -16.46 -7.88 0.10
CA PHE A 113 -16.30 -8.20 1.52
C PHE A 113 -17.64 -8.19 2.27
N SER A 114 -17.67 -8.84 3.44
CA SER A 114 -18.72 -8.57 4.43
C SER A 114 -18.81 -7.05 4.71
N ILE A 115 -20.01 -6.54 5.02
CA ILE A 115 -20.24 -5.09 5.25
C ILE A 115 -19.23 -4.51 6.26
N LYS A 116 -18.93 -5.27 7.32
CA LYS A 116 -17.96 -4.89 8.36
C LYS A 116 -16.54 -4.77 7.81
N SER A 117 -16.08 -5.80 7.09
CA SER A 117 -14.75 -5.80 6.48
C SER A 117 -14.63 -4.72 5.41
N PHE A 118 -15.70 -4.46 4.64
CA PHE A 118 -15.77 -3.38 3.67
C PHE A 118 -15.55 -2.00 4.32
N PHE A 119 -16.19 -1.71 5.46
CA PHE A 119 -16.01 -0.44 6.18
C PHE A 119 -14.57 -0.26 6.66
N ILE A 120 -14.01 -1.28 7.32
CA ILE A 120 -12.65 -1.22 7.87
C ILE A 120 -11.62 -1.06 6.75
N PHE A 121 -11.73 -1.88 5.70
CA PHE A 121 -10.82 -1.83 4.56
C PHE A 121 -10.86 -0.48 3.85
N SER A 122 -12.05 0.06 3.61
CA SER A 122 -12.21 1.36 2.96
C SER A 122 -11.67 2.50 3.81
N MET A 123 -11.85 2.46 5.14
CA MET A 123 -11.22 3.42 6.07
C MET A 123 -9.68 3.30 6.08
N ALA A 124 -9.15 2.08 6.04
CA ALA A 124 -7.72 1.82 6.01
C ALA A 124 -7.07 2.38 4.73
N ILE A 125 -7.67 2.12 3.55
CA ILE A 125 -7.16 2.69 2.29
C ILE A 125 -7.29 4.21 2.30
N SER A 126 -8.41 4.77 2.77
CA SER A 126 -8.59 6.22 2.90
C SER A 126 -7.46 6.84 3.73
N SER A 127 -7.13 6.22 4.86
CA SER A 127 -6.05 6.67 5.74
C SER A 127 -4.69 6.58 5.07
N LEU A 128 -4.42 5.49 4.34
CA LEU A 128 -3.19 5.33 3.56
C LEU A 128 -3.05 6.44 2.54
N LEU A 129 -4.12 6.77 1.80
CA LEU A 129 -4.14 7.86 0.82
C LEU A 129 -3.85 9.23 1.44
N LEU A 130 -4.39 9.49 2.63
CA LEU A 130 -4.05 10.70 3.38
C LEU A 130 -2.55 10.74 3.70
N VAL A 131 -1.95 9.62 4.12
CA VAL A 131 -0.49 9.54 4.30
C VAL A 131 0.23 9.92 3.00
N ILE A 132 -0.16 9.37 1.86
CA ILE A 132 0.45 9.69 0.56
C ILE A 132 0.36 11.20 0.26
N ALA A 133 -0.85 11.76 0.38
CA ALA A 133 -1.12 13.16 0.10
C ALA A 133 -0.33 14.10 1.04
N PHE A 134 -0.22 13.74 2.32
CA PHE A 134 0.49 14.55 3.31
C PHE A 134 2.00 14.36 3.27
N VAL A 135 2.53 13.19 2.88
CA VAL A 135 3.95 13.01 2.56
C VAL A 135 4.31 13.96 1.41
N ASP A 136 3.51 14.01 0.36
CA ASP A 136 3.76 14.89 -0.80
C ASP A 136 3.82 16.38 -0.38
N LEU A 137 2.93 16.80 0.53
CA LEU A 137 2.93 18.15 1.09
C LEU A 137 4.09 18.41 2.07
N ALA A 138 4.40 17.46 2.96
CA ALA A 138 5.45 17.59 3.97
C ALA A 138 6.84 17.75 3.32
N PHE A 139 7.04 17.10 2.18
CA PHE A 139 8.27 17.20 1.38
C PHE A 139 8.21 18.23 0.26
N TYR A 140 7.16 19.05 0.21
CA TYR A 140 7.04 20.13 -0.77
C TYR A 140 8.15 21.17 -0.55
N SER A 141 8.60 21.80 -1.64
CA SER A 141 9.74 22.72 -1.61
C SER A 141 9.45 24.01 -0.84
N ASN A 142 8.19 24.40 -0.73
CA ASN A 142 7.77 25.58 0.01
C ASN A 142 7.66 25.28 1.51
N TYR A 143 8.44 26.01 2.33
CA TYR A 143 8.47 25.87 3.80
C TYR A 143 7.08 25.97 4.45
N HIS A 144 6.20 26.82 3.92
CA HIS A 144 4.87 27.01 4.49
C HIS A 144 4.05 25.72 4.40
N LEU A 145 3.86 25.18 3.20
CA LEU A 145 3.06 23.95 2.97
C LEU A 145 3.54 22.69 3.71
N ARG A 146 4.81 22.67 4.16
CA ARG A 146 5.33 21.56 4.97
C ARG A 146 4.59 21.41 6.29
N ARG A 147 4.12 22.51 6.88
CA ARG A 147 3.40 22.50 8.16
C ARG A 147 2.10 21.72 8.04
N ALA A 148 1.28 22.05 7.04
CA ALA A 148 0.08 21.28 6.73
C ALA A 148 0.39 19.80 6.48
N GLY A 149 1.49 19.50 5.77
CA GLY A 149 1.97 18.14 5.57
C GLY A 149 2.28 17.38 6.87
N PHE A 150 3.07 17.95 7.79
CA PHE A 150 3.41 17.29 9.05
C PHE A 150 2.22 17.09 9.99
N PHE A 151 1.35 18.11 10.15
CA PHE A 151 0.12 17.94 10.92
C PHE A 151 -0.81 16.92 10.27
N GLY A 152 -0.82 16.86 8.93
CA GLY A 152 -1.57 15.87 8.18
C GLY A 152 -1.08 14.45 8.37
N LEU A 153 0.24 14.24 8.39
CA LEU A 153 0.84 12.94 8.73
C LEU A 153 0.50 12.52 10.15
N PHE A 154 0.53 13.46 11.10
CA PHE A 154 0.10 13.20 12.48
C PHE A 154 -1.37 12.79 12.54
N TYR A 155 -2.26 13.51 11.83
CA TYR A 155 -3.68 13.15 11.71
C TYR A 155 -3.89 11.77 11.10
N ALA A 156 -3.23 11.47 9.97
CA ALA A 156 -3.36 10.18 9.29
C ALA A 156 -2.81 9.02 10.15
N GLY A 157 -1.71 9.23 10.88
CA GLY A 157 -1.17 8.28 11.84
C GLY A 157 -2.14 8.00 12.99
N MET A 158 -2.76 9.04 13.56
CA MET A 158 -3.80 8.90 14.58
C MET A 158 -5.03 8.15 14.06
N LEU A 159 -5.44 8.39 12.81
CA LEU A 159 -6.54 7.70 12.18
C LEU A 159 -6.23 6.21 11.96
N MET A 160 -5.03 5.87 11.47
CA MET A 160 -4.59 4.47 11.33
C MET A 160 -4.51 3.75 12.67
N LEU A 161 -3.93 4.40 13.69
CA LEU A 161 -3.88 3.85 15.05
C LEU A 161 -5.29 3.62 15.59
N TYR A 162 -6.20 4.56 15.36
CA TYR A 162 -7.59 4.42 15.74
C TYR A 162 -8.24 3.22 15.04
N ILE A 163 -8.07 3.07 13.73
CA ILE A 163 -8.62 1.93 12.98
C ILE A 163 -8.05 0.60 13.51
N ALA A 164 -6.74 0.53 13.77
CA ALA A 164 -6.09 -0.66 14.31
C ALA A 164 -6.62 -1.02 15.71
N LEU A 165 -6.80 -0.02 16.58
CA LEU A 165 -7.41 -0.23 17.89
C LEU A 165 -8.89 -0.65 17.73
N SER A 166 -9.63 -0.05 16.79
CA SER A 166 -11.06 -0.34 16.54
C SER A 166 -11.33 -1.81 16.27
N TYR A 167 -10.32 -2.51 15.74
CA TYR A 167 -10.36 -3.93 15.48
C TYR A 167 -10.27 -4.78 16.76
N THR A 168 -9.52 -4.34 17.78
CA THR A 168 -9.19 -5.15 18.96
C THR A 168 -10.09 -4.93 20.17
N LEU A 169 -10.69 -3.74 20.34
CA LEU A 169 -11.39 -3.35 21.58
C LEU A 169 -12.84 -2.89 21.35
N PHE A 170 -13.66 -3.73 20.73
CA PHE A 170 -14.95 -3.41 20.07
C PHE A 170 -15.93 -2.44 20.78
N GLU A 171 -15.85 -2.21 22.09
CA GLU A 171 -16.83 -1.43 22.85
C GLU A 171 -16.33 -0.08 23.41
N SER A 172 -15.02 0.16 23.51
CA SER A 172 -14.47 1.36 24.16
C SER A 172 -14.28 2.58 23.23
N PHE A 173 -14.75 2.49 21.99
CA PHE A 173 -14.40 3.41 20.89
C PHE A 173 -15.10 4.77 20.88
N ARG A 174 -15.99 5.02 21.85
CA ARG A 174 -16.66 6.32 22.02
C ARG A 174 -15.69 7.45 22.37
N LEU A 175 -14.55 7.14 22.98
CA LEU A 175 -13.64 8.09 23.64
C LEU A 175 -12.57 8.74 22.74
N LEU A 176 -12.28 8.21 21.56
CA LEU A 176 -11.03 8.54 20.87
C LEU A 176 -11.16 9.40 19.59
N TRP A 177 -12.38 9.75 19.15
CA TRP A 177 -12.58 10.56 17.93
C TRP A 177 -12.24 12.05 18.09
N LEU A 178 -12.28 12.54 19.33
CA LEU A 178 -11.86 13.89 19.66
C LEU A 178 -10.41 14.17 19.20
N LEU A 179 -9.50 13.21 19.37
CA LEU A 179 -8.07 13.38 19.05
C LEU A 179 -7.81 13.54 17.54
N PRO A 180 -8.30 12.64 16.65
CA PRO A 180 -8.24 12.86 15.20
C PRO A 180 -8.88 14.20 14.78
N ASN A 181 -10.00 14.61 15.39
CA ASN A 181 -10.65 15.88 15.04
C ASN A 181 -9.82 17.11 15.43
N ILE A 182 -9.17 17.09 16.60
CA ILE A 182 -8.22 18.14 17.00
C ILE A 182 -7.03 18.17 16.02
N ALA A 183 -6.48 17.01 15.66
CA ALA A 183 -5.41 16.94 14.67
C ALA A 183 -5.86 17.51 13.31
N MET A 184 -7.09 17.18 12.87
CA MET A 184 -7.66 17.72 11.64
C MET A 184 -7.87 19.24 11.73
N PHE A 185 -8.30 19.78 12.87
CA PHE A 185 -8.38 21.22 13.08
C PHE A 185 -7.02 21.90 12.83
N LEU A 186 -5.93 21.31 13.33
CA LEU A 186 -4.57 21.79 13.09
C LEU A 186 -4.18 21.70 11.61
N VAL A 187 -4.62 20.66 10.90
CA VAL A 187 -4.42 20.51 9.45
C VAL A 187 -5.12 21.65 8.70
N VAL A 188 -6.41 21.88 8.93
CA VAL A 188 -7.19 22.95 8.28
C VAL A 188 -6.59 24.32 8.59
N ARG A 189 -6.20 24.55 9.85
CA ARG A 189 -5.56 25.80 10.27
C ARG A 189 -4.25 26.02 9.53
N SER A 190 -3.45 24.98 9.38
CA SER A 190 -2.16 25.06 8.69
C SER A 190 -2.36 25.32 7.21
N PHE A 191 -3.31 24.64 6.55
CA PHE A 191 -3.68 24.95 5.16
C PHE A 191 -4.10 26.41 4.99
N TYR A 192 -4.96 26.93 5.87
CA TYR A 192 -5.38 28.32 5.82
C TYR A 192 -4.19 29.28 5.88
N LEU A 193 -3.32 29.11 6.88
CA LEU A 193 -2.14 29.95 7.07
C LEU A 193 -1.15 29.83 5.91
N ASP A 194 -0.95 28.63 5.40
CA ASP A 194 0.01 28.38 4.32
C ASP A 194 -0.48 29.01 3.01
N VAL A 195 -1.77 28.85 2.68
CA VAL A 195 -2.40 29.47 1.51
C VAL A 195 -2.46 30.98 1.64
N SER A 196 -2.79 31.52 2.82
CA SER A 196 -2.86 32.97 3.02
C SER A 196 -1.49 33.65 2.89
N ASN A 197 -0.41 32.95 3.25
CA ASN A 197 0.96 33.48 3.22
C ASN A 197 1.67 33.29 1.87
N LEU A 198 1.21 32.36 1.03
CA LEU A 198 1.83 32.04 -0.26
C LEU A 198 1.83 33.22 -1.26
N GLY A 199 0.80 34.08 -1.21
CA GLY A 199 0.66 35.23 -2.11
C GLY A 199 0.37 34.85 -3.58
N ILE A 200 -0.44 35.67 -4.26
CA ILE A 200 -1.01 35.40 -5.60
C ILE A 200 0.06 35.17 -6.69
N HIS A 201 1.25 35.75 -6.55
CA HIS A 201 2.29 35.71 -7.59
C HIS A 201 3.30 34.57 -7.49
N SER A 202 3.33 33.78 -6.40
CA SER A 202 4.37 32.75 -6.22
C SER A 202 3.99 31.36 -6.76
N LEU A 203 2.70 31.14 -7.04
CA LEU A 203 2.17 29.85 -7.50
C LEU A 203 2.58 29.52 -8.94
N ASP A 204 2.59 30.49 -9.86
CA ASP A 204 2.90 30.21 -11.28
C ASP A 204 4.41 30.06 -11.58
N LEU A 205 5.28 30.80 -10.87
CA LEU A 205 6.71 30.86 -11.22
C LEU A 205 7.57 29.77 -10.57
N LYS A 206 7.10 29.09 -9.52
CA LYS A 206 7.92 28.18 -8.70
C LYS A 206 7.65 26.68 -8.91
N ILE A 207 6.68 26.31 -9.74
CA ILE A 207 6.30 24.92 -10.03
C ILE A 207 7.44 24.11 -10.70
N ARG A 208 8.47 24.77 -11.25
CA ARG A 208 9.42 24.10 -12.16
C ARG A 208 10.65 23.43 -11.53
N LYS A 209 10.92 23.56 -10.22
CA LYS A 209 12.06 22.87 -9.58
C LYS A 209 11.57 21.69 -8.73
N SER A 210 11.26 20.58 -9.39
CA SER A 210 10.88 19.30 -8.77
C SER A 210 11.93 18.90 -7.72
N SER A 211 11.50 18.78 -6.46
CA SER A 211 12.38 18.39 -5.36
C SER A 211 12.79 16.92 -5.47
N SER A 212 14.07 16.63 -5.19
CA SER A 212 14.63 15.27 -5.17
C SER A 212 13.89 14.31 -4.23
N THR A 213 13.17 14.83 -3.24
CA THR A 213 12.40 14.04 -2.27
C THR A 213 11.15 13.42 -2.89
N LEU A 214 10.54 14.08 -3.87
CA LEU A 214 9.36 13.55 -4.55
C LEU A 214 9.66 12.38 -5.46
N HIS A 215 10.86 12.41 -6.04
CA HIS A 215 11.39 11.28 -6.78
C HIS A 215 11.49 10.06 -5.85
N LEU A 216 11.94 10.24 -4.60
CA LEU A 216 12.01 9.14 -3.63
C LEU A 216 10.62 8.60 -3.28
N VAL A 217 9.65 9.47 -3.02
CA VAL A 217 8.26 9.06 -2.71
C VAL A 217 7.63 8.32 -3.91
N THR A 218 7.81 8.86 -5.12
CA THR A 218 7.31 8.22 -6.34
C THR A 218 7.98 6.86 -6.59
N LEU A 219 9.30 6.78 -6.37
CA LEU A 219 10.07 5.53 -6.46
C LEU A 219 9.54 4.52 -5.44
N PHE A 220 9.29 4.94 -4.20
CA PHE A 220 8.72 4.09 -3.16
C PHE A 220 7.35 3.53 -3.55
N PHE A 221 6.44 4.37 -4.06
CA PHE A 221 5.11 3.87 -4.48
C PHE A 221 5.18 2.95 -5.69
N ARG A 222 6.01 3.26 -6.69
CA ARG A 222 6.22 2.36 -7.83
C ARG A 222 6.75 1.00 -7.38
N PHE A 223 7.76 1.04 -6.51
CA PHE A 223 8.34 -0.13 -5.90
C PHE A 223 7.33 -0.94 -5.07
N ALA A 224 6.53 -0.28 -4.23
CA ALA A 224 5.51 -0.91 -3.41
C ALA A 224 4.40 -1.55 -4.26
N ILE A 225 3.91 -0.85 -5.28
CA ILE A 225 2.90 -1.37 -6.21
C ILE A 225 3.47 -2.59 -6.96
N PHE A 226 4.70 -2.50 -7.45
CA PHE A 226 5.39 -3.61 -8.11
C PHE A 226 5.47 -4.82 -7.17
N LEU A 227 5.97 -4.64 -5.95
CA LEU A 227 6.16 -5.72 -5.01
C LEU A 227 4.84 -6.38 -4.61
N VAL A 228 3.82 -5.58 -4.25
CA VAL A 228 2.50 -6.09 -3.87
C VAL A 228 1.83 -6.82 -5.03
N SER A 229 1.91 -6.26 -6.24
CA SER A 229 1.31 -6.89 -7.43
C SER A 229 1.98 -8.21 -7.74
N VAL A 230 3.32 -8.23 -7.82
CA VAL A 230 4.08 -9.45 -8.10
C VAL A 230 3.82 -10.50 -7.02
N MET A 231 3.91 -10.14 -5.73
CA MET A 231 3.66 -11.09 -4.65
C MET A 231 2.22 -11.61 -4.64
N GLY A 232 1.22 -10.75 -4.89
CA GLY A 232 -0.19 -11.16 -4.98
C GLY A 232 -0.42 -12.16 -6.12
N PHE A 233 0.10 -11.87 -7.31
CA PHE A 233 0.03 -12.80 -8.44
C PHE A 233 0.76 -14.11 -8.16
N MET A 234 1.94 -14.07 -7.53
CA MET A 234 2.72 -15.26 -7.21
C MET A 234 2.03 -16.15 -6.18
N VAL A 235 1.44 -15.57 -5.13
CA VAL A 235 0.66 -16.32 -4.12
C VAL A 235 -0.55 -16.98 -4.75
N LEU A 236 -1.40 -16.21 -5.46
CA LEU A 236 -2.61 -16.75 -6.09
C LEU A 236 -2.27 -17.84 -7.12
N SER A 237 -1.25 -17.62 -7.94
CA SER A 237 -0.83 -18.60 -8.95
C SER A 237 -0.27 -19.88 -8.30
N THR A 238 0.49 -19.76 -7.21
CA THR A 238 1.06 -20.92 -6.51
C THR A 238 -0.04 -21.75 -5.85
N ILE A 239 -1.01 -21.10 -5.19
CA ILE A 239 -2.20 -21.79 -4.63
C ILE A 239 -2.97 -22.50 -5.75
N ALA A 240 -3.23 -21.80 -6.87
CA ALA A 240 -4.00 -22.40 -7.96
C ALA A 240 -3.30 -23.63 -8.55
N LEU A 241 -1.98 -23.55 -8.75
CA LEU A 241 -1.16 -24.66 -9.23
C LEU A 241 -1.05 -25.80 -8.22
N HIS A 242 -1.05 -25.49 -6.92
CA HIS A 242 -1.04 -26.47 -5.84
C HIS A 242 -2.32 -27.31 -5.86
N GLU A 243 -3.49 -26.66 -5.82
CA GLU A 243 -4.78 -27.37 -5.91
C GLU A 243 -4.94 -28.12 -7.24
N PHE A 244 -4.48 -27.53 -8.34
CA PHE A 244 -4.48 -28.20 -9.63
C PHE A 244 -3.59 -29.46 -9.65
N GLY A 245 -2.49 -29.47 -8.89
CA GLY A 245 -1.64 -30.65 -8.72
C GLY A 245 -2.36 -31.81 -8.04
N HIS A 246 -3.14 -31.56 -6.98
CA HIS A 246 -4.00 -32.58 -6.37
C HIS A 246 -5.05 -33.09 -7.37
N ALA A 247 -5.70 -32.18 -8.10
CA ALA A 247 -6.72 -32.55 -9.09
C ALA A 247 -6.15 -33.43 -10.21
N ILE A 248 -4.97 -33.09 -10.76
CA ILE A 248 -4.28 -33.91 -11.77
C ILE A 248 -3.94 -35.29 -11.20
N ALA A 249 -3.36 -35.35 -10.00
CA ALA A 249 -2.97 -36.61 -9.37
C ALA A 249 -4.20 -37.51 -9.12
N ALA A 250 -5.32 -36.95 -8.66
CA ALA A 250 -6.56 -37.69 -8.47
C ALA A 250 -7.17 -38.17 -9.79
N GLN A 251 -7.15 -37.33 -10.84
CA GLN A 251 -7.62 -37.72 -12.16
C GLN A 251 -6.80 -38.87 -12.75
N TYR A 252 -5.50 -38.91 -12.49
CA TYR A 252 -4.63 -40.02 -12.90
C TYR A 252 -5.05 -41.37 -12.29
N TYR A 253 -5.60 -41.37 -11.06
CA TYR A 253 -6.17 -42.57 -10.42
C TYR A 253 -7.60 -42.89 -10.84
N GLY A 254 -8.17 -42.14 -11.80
CA GLY A 254 -9.52 -42.38 -12.30
C GLY A 254 -10.64 -41.90 -11.37
N CYS A 255 -10.36 -40.95 -10.47
CA CYS A 255 -11.39 -40.38 -9.61
C CYS A 255 -12.43 -39.60 -10.44
N GLU A 256 -13.72 -39.90 -10.23
CA GLU A 256 -14.84 -39.46 -11.08
C GLU A 256 -15.14 -37.96 -10.94
N HIS A 257 -14.95 -37.41 -9.74
CA HIS A 257 -15.11 -35.98 -9.48
C HIS A 257 -13.82 -35.41 -8.90
N THR A 258 -13.21 -34.48 -9.62
CA THR A 258 -12.03 -33.72 -9.20
C THR A 258 -12.26 -32.23 -9.50
N LYS A 259 -12.28 -31.40 -8.46
CA LYS A 259 -12.54 -29.96 -8.60
C LYS A 259 -11.63 -29.17 -7.65
N ALA A 260 -10.72 -28.40 -8.24
CA ALA A 260 -9.90 -27.44 -7.51
C ALA A 260 -10.71 -26.18 -7.20
N VAL A 261 -10.92 -25.88 -5.92
CA VAL A 261 -11.61 -24.69 -5.43
C VAL A 261 -10.58 -23.69 -4.97
N ILE A 262 -10.32 -22.69 -5.81
CA ILE A 262 -9.28 -21.66 -5.54
C ILE A 262 -9.79 -20.58 -4.58
N TYR A 263 -11.10 -20.35 -4.56
CA TYR A 263 -11.73 -19.36 -3.70
C TYR A 263 -13.08 -19.88 -3.21
N ASP A 264 -13.20 -19.99 -1.89
CA ASP A 264 -14.44 -20.26 -1.18
C ASP A 264 -14.61 -19.17 -0.12
N VAL A 265 -15.82 -18.63 0.02
CA VAL A 265 -16.15 -17.61 1.02
C VAL A 265 -16.12 -18.18 2.43
N LEU A 266 -16.43 -19.48 2.57
CA LEU A 266 -16.56 -20.16 3.86
C LEU A 266 -15.35 -21.04 4.22
N GLY A 267 -14.48 -21.34 3.26
CA GLY A 267 -13.37 -22.28 3.40
C GLY A 267 -12.03 -21.75 2.87
N SER A 268 -10.95 -22.44 3.22
CA SER A 268 -9.66 -22.26 2.54
C SER A 268 -9.69 -22.86 1.14
N PRO A 269 -8.77 -22.48 0.23
CA PRO A 269 -8.54 -23.22 -0.99
C PRO A 269 -8.38 -24.71 -0.70
N HIS A 270 -9.00 -25.55 -1.52
CA HIS A 270 -9.02 -27.00 -1.36
C HIS A 270 -9.39 -27.69 -2.67
N THR A 271 -9.16 -29.00 -2.74
CA THR A 271 -9.56 -29.83 -3.88
C THR A 271 -10.61 -30.84 -3.44
N GLU A 272 -11.80 -30.78 -4.04
CA GLU A 272 -12.87 -31.76 -3.84
C GLU A 272 -12.57 -33.00 -4.70
N ILE A 273 -12.46 -34.18 -4.07
CA ILE A 273 -12.09 -35.44 -4.73
C ILE A 273 -13.07 -36.56 -4.33
N ILE A 274 -13.64 -37.25 -5.32
CA ILE A 274 -14.47 -38.45 -5.13
C ILE A 274 -13.91 -39.58 -5.99
N CYS A 275 -13.43 -40.64 -5.33
CA CYS A 275 -12.85 -41.82 -5.97
C CYS A 275 -13.68 -43.06 -5.63
N SER A 276 -14.07 -43.84 -6.64
CA SER A 276 -14.78 -45.13 -6.48
C SER A 276 -13.83 -46.33 -6.46
N SER A 277 -12.62 -46.17 -7.01
CA SER A 277 -11.55 -47.17 -7.09
C SER A 277 -10.49 -46.98 -6.01
N TYR A 278 -9.61 -48.00 -5.84
CA TYR A 278 -8.41 -47.88 -5.02
C TYR A 278 -7.52 -46.74 -5.54
N TYR A 279 -7.03 -45.89 -4.63
CA TYR A 279 -6.11 -44.80 -4.92
C TYR A 279 -5.01 -44.73 -3.84
N ASN A 280 -3.97 -43.96 -4.12
CA ASN A 280 -2.87 -43.75 -3.17
C ASN A 280 -2.90 -42.32 -2.65
N ASP A 281 -3.41 -42.15 -1.42
CA ASP A 281 -3.53 -40.88 -0.71
C ASP A 281 -2.22 -40.09 -0.75
N MET A 282 -1.09 -40.76 -0.50
CA MET A 282 0.22 -40.10 -0.48
C MET A 282 0.56 -39.42 -1.81
N VAL A 283 0.24 -40.06 -2.95
CA VAL A 283 0.53 -39.48 -4.26
C VAL A 283 -0.38 -38.31 -4.57
N ILE A 284 -1.66 -38.40 -4.19
CA ILE A 284 -2.62 -37.30 -4.36
C ILE A 284 -2.23 -36.11 -3.49
N THR A 285 -1.95 -36.34 -2.21
CA THR A 285 -1.54 -35.33 -1.23
C THR A 285 -0.19 -34.70 -1.59
N LEU A 286 0.75 -35.42 -2.17
CA LEU A 286 2.00 -34.82 -2.67
C LEU A 286 1.86 -34.13 -4.04
N GLY A 287 0.74 -34.33 -4.75
CA GLY A 287 0.51 -33.79 -6.08
C GLY A 287 0.64 -32.27 -6.16
N GLY A 288 0.09 -31.54 -5.18
CA GLY A 288 0.16 -30.07 -5.13
C GLY A 288 1.58 -29.53 -4.92
N LEU A 289 2.30 -30.11 -3.95
CA LEU A 289 3.71 -29.80 -3.70
C LEU A 289 4.56 -30.06 -4.95
N MET A 290 4.40 -31.23 -5.60
CA MET A 290 5.17 -31.59 -6.78
C MET A 290 4.87 -30.68 -7.98
N ALA A 291 3.60 -30.36 -8.24
CA ALA A 291 3.21 -29.49 -9.35
C ALA A 291 3.85 -28.10 -9.23
N THR A 292 3.79 -27.50 -8.03
CA THR A 292 4.38 -26.18 -7.77
C THR A 292 5.91 -26.21 -7.81
N PHE A 293 6.55 -27.28 -7.33
CA PHE A 293 8.00 -27.47 -7.46
C PHE A 293 8.45 -27.60 -8.92
N VAL A 294 7.71 -28.31 -9.76
CA VAL A 294 8.01 -28.41 -11.20
C VAL A 294 7.95 -27.04 -11.86
N VAL A 295 6.92 -26.23 -11.57
CA VAL A 295 6.83 -24.86 -12.10
C VAL A 295 7.97 -23.99 -11.59
N GLY A 296 8.32 -24.08 -10.30
CA GLY A 296 9.50 -23.42 -9.74
C GLY A 296 10.79 -23.80 -10.48
N ALA A 297 10.98 -25.08 -10.78
CA ALA A 297 12.14 -25.57 -11.53
C ALA A 297 12.18 -25.04 -12.97
N VAL A 298 11.04 -24.93 -13.66
CA VAL A 298 10.96 -24.32 -15.00
C VAL A 298 11.41 -22.86 -14.96
N PHE A 299 10.95 -22.08 -13.97
CA PHE A 299 11.36 -20.67 -13.79
C PHE A 299 12.86 -20.54 -13.47
N LEU A 300 13.41 -21.49 -12.72
CA LEU A 300 14.83 -21.57 -12.42
C LEU A 300 15.65 -21.86 -13.69
N ILE A 301 15.21 -22.82 -14.52
CA ILE A 301 15.90 -23.23 -15.75
C ILE A 301 15.85 -22.13 -16.83
N ALA A 302 14.79 -21.32 -16.86
CA ALA A 302 14.70 -20.18 -17.79
C ALA A 302 15.89 -19.20 -17.65
N GLY A 303 16.59 -19.22 -16.52
CA GLY A 303 17.96 -18.71 -16.39
C GLY A 303 18.12 -17.18 -16.34
N SER A 304 17.03 -16.42 -16.46
CA SER A 304 17.10 -14.96 -16.24
C SER A 304 17.21 -14.65 -14.74
N GLU A 305 17.87 -13.55 -14.39
CA GLU A 305 17.99 -13.12 -12.98
C GLU A 305 16.60 -12.94 -12.36
N PHE A 306 15.67 -12.30 -13.08
CA PHE A 306 14.30 -12.11 -12.62
C PHE A 306 13.54 -13.42 -12.39
N THR A 307 13.54 -14.35 -13.36
CA THR A 307 12.83 -15.63 -13.23
C THR A 307 13.42 -16.52 -12.13
N THR A 308 14.73 -16.47 -11.93
CA THR A 308 15.40 -17.16 -10.81
C THR A 308 14.94 -16.63 -9.45
N LEU A 309 14.71 -15.32 -9.33
CA LEU A 309 14.19 -14.74 -8.10
C LEU A 309 12.73 -15.15 -7.87
N LEU A 310 11.94 -15.22 -8.93
CA LEU A 310 10.57 -15.75 -8.86
C LEU A 310 10.54 -17.22 -8.46
N SER A 311 11.43 -18.08 -8.99
CA SER A 311 11.47 -19.51 -8.62
C SER A 311 11.75 -19.72 -7.13
N ILE A 312 12.66 -18.92 -6.54
CA ILE A 312 12.94 -18.98 -5.09
C ILE A 312 11.67 -18.69 -4.29
N ILE A 313 10.90 -17.67 -4.69
CA ILE A 313 9.64 -17.32 -4.05
C ILE A 313 8.61 -18.46 -4.23
N ILE A 314 8.50 -19.07 -5.41
CA ILE A 314 7.59 -20.21 -5.67
C ILE A 314 7.94 -21.39 -4.75
N PHE A 315 9.21 -21.78 -4.66
CA PHE A 315 9.63 -22.88 -3.78
C PHE A 315 9.30 -22.61 -2.32
N GLY A 316 9.54 -21.38 -1.85
CA GLY A 316 9.17 -20.98 -0.50
C GLY A 316 7.65 -21.04 -0.28
N LEU A 317 6.85 -20.47 -1.19
CA LEU A 317 5.39 -20.51 -1.09
C LEU A 317 4.83 -21.93 -1.15
N SER A 318 5.39 -22.77 -2.03
CA SER A 318 5.01 -24.17 -2.19
C SER A 318 5.19 -24.96 -0.88
N LEU A 319 6.34 -24.82 -0.22
CA LEU A 319 6.58 -25.43 1.09
C LEU A 319 5.62 -24.92 2.17
N LEU A 320 5.28 -23.62 2.13
CA LEU A 320 4.37 -23.01 3.10
C LEU A 320 2.92 -23.51 2.92
N ILE A 321 2.43 -23.56 1.68
CA ILE A 321 1.06 -23.99 1.34
C ILE A 321 0.87 -25.48 1.63
N SER A 322 1.89 -26.31 1.35
CA SER A 322 1.85 -27.76 1.59
C SER A 322 1.88 -28.16 3.07
N TYR A 323 1.87 -27.21 4.01
CA TYR A 323 1.90 -27.50 5.46
C TYR A 323 0.74 -28.41 5.88
N GLY A 324 -0.48 -28.11 5.40
CA GLY A 324 -1.68 -28.90 5.71
C GLY A 324 -1.56 -30.33 5.21
N ASP A 325 -1.26 -30.49 3.93
CA ASP A 325 -1.06 -31.78 3.25
C ASP A 325 -0.02 -32.65 3.96
N LEU A 326 1.14 -32.08 4.30
CA LEU A 326 2.21 -32.80 4.97
C LEU A 326 1.80 -33.23 6.39
N SER A 327 0.98 -32.43 7.07
CA SER A 327 0.39 -32.82 8.36
C SER A 327 -0.57 -33.99 8.24
N GLU A 328 -1.38 -34.06 7.18
CA GLU A 328 -2.30 -35.18 6.91
C GLU A 328 -1.56 -36.48 6.63
N LEU A 329 -0.36 -36.41 6.04
CA LEU A 329 0.55 -37.56 5.88
C LEU A 329 1.22 -38.03 7.18
N GLY A 330 0.90 -37.41 8.32
CA GLY A 330 1.42 -37.80 9.64
C GLY A 330 2.84 -37.30 9.91
N ILE A 331 3.33 -36.30 9.17
CA ILE A 331 4.63 -35.68 9.47
C ILE A 331 4.57 -34.98 10.83
N SER A 332 5.58 -35.22 11.66
CA SER A 332 5.62 -34.65 13.01
C SER A 332 5.59 -33.12 12.99
N GLY A 333 4.89 -32.51 13.97
CA GLY A 333 4.77 -31.07 14.10
C GLY A 333 6.11 -30.32 14.17
N ASN A 334 7.17 -30.95 14.72
CA ASN A 334 8.51 -30.36 14.77
C ASN A 334 9.12 -30.19 13.36
N ILE A 335 8.95 -31.19 12.49
CA ILE A 335 9.43 -31.12 11.10
C ILE A 335 8.61 -30.09 10.33
N LEU A 336 7.29 -30.07 10.51
CA LEU A 336 6.41 -29.08 9.87
C LEU A 336 6.76 -27.63 10.30
N ALA A 337 7.04 -27.41 11.59
CA ALA A 337 7.48 -26.12 12.09
C ALA A 337 8.84 -25.70 11.48
N ALA A 338 9.79 -26.63 11.37
CA ALA A 338 11.07 -26.37 10.71
C ALA A 338 10.90 -26.02 9.22
N LEU A 339 10.03 -26.73 8.51
CA LEU A 339 9.70 -26.45 7.10
C LEU A 339 9.03 -25.08 6.92
N MET A 340 8.13 -24.69 7.82
CA MET A 340 7.52 -23.36 7.83
C MET A 340 8.54 -22.24 8.09
N ILE A 341 9.47 -22.44 9.02
CA ILE A 341 10.55 -21.46 9.25
C ILE A 341 11.44 -21.35 8.01
N LEU A 342 11.81 -22.49 7.43
CA LEU A 342 12.60 -22.53 6.20
C LEU A 342 11.90 -21.82 5.04
N SER A 343 10.59 -22.06 4.85
CA SER A 343 9.81 -21.43 3.79
C SER A 343 9.76 -19.92 3.95
N LEU A 344 9.54 -19.41 5.18
CA LEU A 344 9.57 -17.97 5.47
C LEU A 344 10.94 -17.33 5.20
N ILE A 345 12.03 -18.01 5.52
CA ILE A 345 13.40 -17.56 5.22
C ILE A 345 13.61 -17.47 3.70
N VAL A 346 13.21 -18.50 2.96
CA VAL A 346 13.34 -18.57 1.50
C VAL A 346 12.50 -17.48 0.81
N ILE A 347 11.25 -17.30 1.22
CA ILE A 347 10.36 -16.23 0.71
C ILE A 347 10.98 -14.86 0.98
N SER A 348 11.42 -14.62 2.22
CA SER A 348 12.02 -13.34 2.62
C SER A 348 13.28 -13.03 1.81
N PHE A 349 14.15 -14.03 1.62
CA PHE A 349 15.34 -13.90 0.78
C PHE A 349 14.98 -13.55 -0.68
N GLY A 350 13.98 -14.25 -1.26
CA GLY A 350 13.46 -13.96 -2.59
C GLY A 350 12.93 -12.53 -2.73
N ILE A 351 12.11 -12.08 -1.78
CA ILE A 351 11.56 -10.71 -1.73
C ILE A 351 12.67 -9.66 -1.67
N ILE A 352 13.66 -9.84 -0.79
CA ILE A 352 14.78 -8.89 -0.64
C ILE A 352 15.57 -8.80 -1.96
N ARG A 353 15.90 -9.94 -2.56
CA ARG A 353 16.66 -9.98 -3.82
C ARG A 353 15.88 -9.39 -4.99
N LEU A 354 14.58 -9.71 -5.10
CA LEU A 354 13.68 -9.12 -6.09
C LEU A 354 13.60 -7.61 -5.92
N SER A 355 13.60 -7.15 -4.66
CA SER A 355 13.56 -5.73 -4.34
C SER A 355 14.81 -4.99 -4.81
N VAL A 356 15.98 -5.56 -4.53
CA VAL A 356 17.28 -5.04 -4.99
C VAL A 356 17.37 -5.05 -6.52
N TYR A 357 16.88 -6.11 -7.16
CA TYR A 357 16.84 -6.22 -8.62
C TYR A 357 16.03 -5.09 -9.27
N HIS A 358 14.83 -4.83 -8.76
CA HIS A 358 13.96 -3.76 -9.24
C HIS A 358 14.59 -2.38 -9.04
N LEU A 359 15.09 -2.09 -7.83
CA LEU A 359 15.74 -0.81 -7.54
C LEU A 359 16.96 -0.57 -8.43
N ARG A 360 17.77 -1.61 -8.71
CA ARG A 360 18.91 -1.51 -9.63
C ARG A 360 18.44 -1.14 -11.04
N HIS A 361 17.40 -1.80 -11.56
CA HIS A 361 16.88 -1.52 -12.90
C HIS A 361 16.27 -0.12 -13.01
N ASP A 362 15.45 0.30 -12.04
CA ASP A 362 14.83 1.62 -12.05
C ASP A 362 15.86 2.75 -11.92
N LEU A 363 16.91 2.56 -11.11
CA LEU A 363 18.00 3.54 -10.99
C LEU A 363 18.85 3.64 -12.26
N LEU A 364 19.04 2.54 -12.99
CA LEU A 364 19.79 2.51 -14.25
C LEU A 364 18.98 3.07 -15.43
N MET A 365 17.65 2.91 -15.41
CA MET A 365 16.75 3.35 -16.48
C MET A 365 16.18 4.76 -16.26
N GLY A 366 16.13 5.24 -15.01
CA GLY A 366 15.47 6.49 -14.62
C GLY A 366 16.22 7.79 -14.92
N LYS A 367 17.45 7.71 -15.44
CA LYS A 367 18.18 8.86 -16.00
C LYS A 367 18.71 8.44 -17.37
N PRO A 368 18.54 9.23 -18.45
CA PRO A 368 19.59 9.21 -19.46
C PRO A 368 20.86 9.51 -18.66
N LEU A 369 21.83 8.58 -18.62
CA LEU A 369 23.11 8.88 -17.99
C LEU A 369 23.49 10.25 -18.54
N ASN A 370 23.55 11.23 -17.64
CA ASN A 370 24.02 12.56 -18.02
C ASN A 370 25.33 12.29 -18.77
N LYS A 371 25.48 12.77 -20.00
CA LYS A 371 26.56 12.36 -20.91
C LYS A 371 27.90 12.31 -20.17
N GLY A 372 28.15 13.28 -19.27
CA GLY A 372 29.33 13.31 -18.40
C GLY A 372 29.52 12.14 -17.41
N LEU A 373 28.48 11.50 -16.89
CA LEU A 373 28.60 10.28 -16.07
C LEU A 373 28.82 9.05 -16.95
N GLN A 374 28.26 9.03 -18.16
CA GLN A 374 28.52 7.99 -19.16
C GLN A 374 29.96 8.08 -19.68
N ASP A 375 30.42 9.31 -19.93
CA ASP A 375 31.78 9.65 -20.33
C ASP A 375 32.78 9.39 -19.18
N ALA A 376 32.39 9.63 -17.91
CA ALA A 376 33.21 9.26 -16.75
C ALA A 376 33.27 7.73 -16.56
N TYR A 377 32.19 7.00 -16.81
CA TYR A 377 32.18 5.54 -16.73
C TYR A 377 32.97 4.90 -17.89
N HIS A 378 32.85 5.45 -19.10
CA HIS A 378 33.71 5.08 -20.23
C HIS A 378 35.17 5.46 -20.00
N GLY A 379 35.44 6.61 -19.37
CA GLY A 379 36.77 7.03 -18.93
C GLY A 379 37.37 6.09 -17.88
N LEU A 380 36.57 5.58 -16.95
CA LEU A 380 37.01 4.56 -15.98
C LEU A 380 37.31 3.21 -16.64
N HIS A 381 36.58 2.84 -17.69
CA HIS A 381 36.90 1.67 -18.50
C HIS A 381 38.16 1.85 -19.35
N SER A 382 38.46 3.07 -19.83
CA SER A 382 39.74 3.35 -20.49
C SER A 382 40.90 3.36 -19.49
N VAL A 383 40.72 3.85 -18.26
CA VAL A 383 41.74 3.80 -17.21
C VAL A 383 42.04 2.35 -16.78
N LYS A 384 41.04 1.48 -16.65
CA LYS A 384 41.28 0.04 -16.39
C LYS A 384 42.04 -0.65 -17.52
N LYS A 385 41.88 -0.20 -18.77
CA LYS A 385 42.63 -0.73 -19.92
C LYS A 385 44.08 -0.23 -19.92
N ILE A 386 44.29 1.07 -19.67
CA ILE A 386 45.62 1.68 -19.57
C ILE A 386 46.44 1.05 -18.43
N VAL A 387 45.85 0.88 -17.24
CA VAL A 387 46.53 0.25 -16.10
C VAL A 387 46.87 -1.21 -16.38
N LYS A 388 46.01 -1.95 -17.11
CA LYS A 388 46.29 -3.34 -17.49
C LYS A 388 47.40 -3.44 -18.53
N ASP A 389 47.43 -2.52 -19.49
CA ASP A 389 48.43 -2.49 -20.56
C ASP A 389 49.81 -2.02 -20.03
N GLU A 390 49.85 -1.06 -19.10
CA GLU A 390 51.10 -0.67 -18.39
C GLU A 390 51.65 -1.78 -17.51
N TYR A 391 50.78 -2.54 -16.82
CA TYR A 391 51.22 -3.67 -15.99
C TYR A 391 51.83 -4.80 -16.84
N LEU A 392 51.25 -5.06 -18.02
CA LEU A 392 51.76 -6.05 -18.97
C LEU A 392 53.06 -5.61 -19.67
N ALA A 393 53.28 -4.31 -19.84
CA ALA A 393 54.55 -3.77 -20.34
C ALA A 393 55.67 -3.92 -19.30
N PHE A 394 55.38 -3.60 -18.03
CA PHE A 394 56.33 -3.80 -16.93
C PHE A 394 56.75 -5.27 -16.74
N GLU A 395 55.84 -6.22 -16.94
CA GLU A 395 56.13 -7.65 -16.84
C GLU A 395 57.01 -8.18 -18.00
N LYS A 396 57.01 -7.51 -19.16
CA LYS A 396 57.87 -7.85 -20.30
C LYS A 396 59.30 -7.34 -20.13
N ASP A 397 59.46 -6.12 -19.61
CA ASP A 397 60.80 -5.55 -19.42
C ASP A 397 61.56 -6.21 -18.26
N GLY A 398 60.85 -6.70 -17.24
CA GLY A 398 61.44 -7.48 -16.15
C GLY A 398 61.91 -8.90 -16.53
N LYS A 399 61.65 -9.38 -17.75
CA LYS A 399 62.12 -10.69 -18.25
C LYS A 399 63.31 -10.61 -19.20
N ASN A 400 63.72 -9.40 -19.60
CA ASN A 400 64.85 -9.15 -20.49
C ASN A 400 66.06 -8.49 -19.79
N ALA A 401 65.98 -8.32 -18.47
CA ALA A 401 67.11 -8.02 -17.59
C ALA A 401 67.49 -9.30 -16.86
#